data_AF-F0MCI9-F1
#
_entry.id   AF-F0MCI9-F1
#
_cell.length_a   1.000
_cell.length_b   1.000
_cell.length_c   1.000
_cell.angle_alpha   90.00
_cell.angle_beta   90.00
_cell.angle_gamma   90.00
#
_symmetry.space_group_name_H-M   'P 1'
#
loop_
_entity.id
_entity.type
_entity.pdbx_description
1 polymer ?
#
loop_
_entity_poly.entity_id
_entity_poly.type
_entity_poly.pdbx_seq_one_letter_code
_entity_poly.pdbx_strand_id
1 'polypeptide(L)' 'MAQGDIETYYEDGSWKNKREGTDRAFGAGYSTKDEAEAAGREAAQADKVEHVIKNQNGQIGSKNSYGNDPRNVPG' A
#
# COMPACT_ATOMS: atom_id res chain seq x y z
N MET A 1 15.55 -8.38 -7.28
CA MET A 1 15.22 -7.04 -6.76
C MET A 1 14.06 -7.23 -5.81
N ALA A 2 14.16 -6.79 -4.55
CA ALA A 2 13.05 -6.91 -3.62
C ALA A 2 11.87 -6.11 -4.18
N GLN A 3 10.70 -6.73 -4.30
CA GLN A 3 9.46 -6.00 -4.55
C GLN A 3 9.25 -5.06 -3.35
N GLY A 4 9.28 -3.75 -3.57
CA GLY A 4 8.97 -2.78 -2.52
C GLY A 4 7.49 -2.84 -2.11
N ASP A 5 7.21 -2.35 -0.91
CA ASP A 5 5.87 -2.31 -0.34
C ASP A 5 4.92 -1.39 -1.13
N ILE A 6 3.62 -1.55 -0.96
CA ILE A 6 2.63 -0.66 -1.59
C ILE A 6 2.25 0.43 -0.61
N GLU A 7 2.35 1.69 -1.02
CA GLU A 7 1.96 2.83 -0.21
C GLU A 7 0.75 3.55 -0.83
N THR A 8 -0.34 3.63 -0.06
CA THR A 8 -1.49 4.48 -0.34
C THR A 8 -1.34 5.81 0.39
N TYR A 9 -1.36 6.92 -0.34
CA TYR A 9 -1.20 8.26 0.21
C TYR A 9 -2.12 9.26 -0.47
N TYR A 10 -2.38 10.38 0.21
CA TYR A 10 -3.20 11.47 -0.32
C TYR A 10 -2.30 12.65 -0.68
N GLU A 11 -2.41 13.12 -1.92
CA GLU A 11 -1.60 14.21 -2.44
C GLU A 11 -2.38 14.97 -3.54
N ASP A 12 -2.21 16.30 -3.58
CA ASP A 12 -2.88 17.18 -4.55
C ASP A 12 -4.40 17.04 -4.59
N GLY A 13 -5.03 16.75 -3.45
CA GLY A 13 -6.47 16.59 -3.37
C GLY A 13 -6.99 15.21 -3.81
N SER A 14 -6.10 14.27 -4.15
CA SER A 14 -6.46 12.94 -4.65
C SER A 14 -5.69 11.83 -3.93
N TRP A 15 -6.30 10.65 -3.87
CA TRP A 15 -5.58 9.47 -3.38
C TRP A 15 -4.74 8.85 -4.50
N LYS A 16 -3.56 8.37 -4.12
CA LYS A 16 -2.56 7.78 -5.00
C LYS A 16 -1.95 6.54 -4.34
N ASN A 17 -1.54 5.58 -5.17
CA ASN A 17 -0.86 4.35 -4.79
C ASN A 17 0.48 4.29 -5.52
N LYS A 18 1.55 4.09 -4.77
CA LYS A 18 2.90 3.89 -5.31
C LYS A 18 3.55 2.66 -4.71
N ARG A 19 4.59 2.16 -5.35
CA ARG A 19 5.45 1.14 -4.77
C ARG A 19 6.63 1.83 -4.06
N GLU A 20 6.92 1.41 -2.84
CA GLU A 20 8.06 1.85 -2.07
C GLU A 20 9.36 1.55 -2.84
N GLY A 21 10.28 2.52 -2.86
CA GLY A 21 11.48 2.45 -3.68
C GLY A 21 11.26 2.73 -5.17
N THR A 22 10.07 3.17 -5.57
CA THR A 22 9.78 3.66 -6.93
C THR A 22 9.12 5.03 -6.86
N ASP A 23 9.62 5.99 -7.64
CA ASP A 23 9.04 7.35 -7.72
C ASP A 23 7.71 7.39 -8.48
N ARG A 24 7.35 6.31 -9.16
CA ARG A 24 6.15 6.21 -9.98
C ARG A 24 4.97 5.65 -9.19
N ALA A 25 3.93 6.47 -9.03
CA ALA A 25 2.61 5.99 -8.66
C ALA A 25 2.03 5.13 -9.78
N PHE A 26 1.50 3.95 -9.44
CA PHE A 26 0.82 3.06 -10.39
C PHE A 26 -0.70 3.29 -10.38
N GLY A 27 -1.23 3.92 -9.33
CA GLY A 27 -2.62 4.37 -9.25
C GLY A 27 -2.66 5.81 -8.77
N ALA A 28 -3.44 6.67 -9.42
CA ALA A 28 -3.63 8.06 -9.00
C ALA A 28 -5.04 8.53 -9.36
N GLY A 29 -5.56 9.51 -8.61
CA GLY A 29 -6.85 10.13 -8.90
C GLY A 29 -8.05 9.46 -8.23
N TYR A 30 -7.85 8.62 -7.21
CA TYR A 30 -9.00 8.08 -6.48
C TYR A 30 -9.65 9.17 -5.62
N SER A 31 -10.98 9.20 -5.64
CA SER A 31 -11.76 10.20 -4.91
C SER A 31 -11.83 9.87 -3.42
N THR A 32 -11.82 8.58 -3.10
CA THR A 32 -11.95 8.08 -1.73
C THR A 32 -10.74 7.26 -1.31
N LYS A 33 -10.52 7.20 0.01
CA LYS A 33 -9.50 6.35 0.63
C LYS A 33 -9.77 4.87 0.33
N ASP A 34 -11.03 4.48 0.38
CA ASP A 34 -11.48 3.10 0.22
C ASP A 34 -11.13 2.54 -1.16
N GLU A 35 -11.36 3.32 -2.23
CA GLU A 35 -10.96 2.94 -3.60
C GLU A 35 -9.45 2.79 -3.74
N ALA A 36 -8.68 3.72 -3.17
CA ALA A 36 -7.22 3.65 -3.21
C ALA A 36 -6.69 2.48 -2.38
N GLU A 37 -7.28 2.22 -1.22
CA GLU A 37 -6.95 1.10 -0.35
C GLU A 37 -7.25 -0.23 -1.04
N ALA A 38 -8.39 -0.37 -1.70
CA ALA A 38 -8.75 -1.57 -2.45
C ALA A 38 -7.74 -1.87 -3.56
N ALA A 39 -7.41 -0.86 -4.38
CA ALA A 39 -6.43 -1.03 -5.45
C ALA A 39 -5.01 -1.29 -4.93
N GLY A 40 -4.61 -0.63 -3.84
CA GLY A 40 -3.32 -0.85 -3.18
C GLY A 40 -3.23 -2.25 -2.56
N ARG A 41 -4.32 -2.72 -1.97
CA ARG A 41 -4.43 -4.06 -1.39
C ARG A 41 -4.31 -5.14 -2.44
N GLU A 42 -5.00 -5.02 -3.58
CA GLU A 42 -4.89 -6.00 -4.66
C GLU A 42 -3.45 -6.10 -5.20
N ALA A 43 -2.80 -4.95 -5.41
CA ALA A 43 -1.39 -4.91 -5.80
C ALA A 43 -0.49 -5.57 -4.75
N ALA A 44 -0.66 -5.23 -3.48
CA ALA A 44 0.15 -5.76 -2.39
C ALA A 44 -0.06 -7.27 -2.20
N GLN A 45 -1.27 -7.78 -2.42
CA GLN A 45 -1.57 -9.21 -2.41
C GLN A 45 -0.95 -9.94 -3.60
N ALA A 46 -1.02 -9.36 -4.80
CA ALA A 46 -0.42 -9.94 -6.00
C ALA A 46 1.09 -10.05 -5.88
N ASP A 47 1.73 -9.01 -5.31
CA ASP A 47 3.17 -8.95 -5.09
C ASP A 47 3.62 -9.62 -3.80
N LYS A 48 2.69 -9.97 -2.91
CA LYS A 48 2.94 -10.50 -1.56
C LYS A 48 3.89 -9.59 -0.77
N VAL A 49 3.53 -8.32 -0.67
CA VAL A 49 4.28 -7.28 0.06
C VAL A 49 3.40 -6.63 1.13
N GLU A 50 3.97 -5.72 1.91
CA GLU A 50 3.18 -4.92 2.83
C GLU A 50 2.42 -3.80 2.10
N HIS A 51 1.30 -3.41 2.67
CA HIS A 51 0.46 -2.31 2.23
C HIS A 51 0.38 -1.28 3.33
N VAL A 52 1.01 -0.13 3.11
CA VAL A 52 1.06 1.00 4.02
C VAL A 52 0.01 2.03 3.61
N ILE A 53 -0.95 2.26 4.47
CA ILE A 53 -2.07 3.19 4.22
C ILE A 53 -1.85 4.44 5.05
N LYS A 54 -1.55 5.54 4.37
CA LYS A 54 -1.44 6.86 4.98
C LYS A 54 -2.80 7.55 5.06
N ASN A 55 -2.92 8.47 6.00
CA ASN A 55 -4.05 9.37 6.12
C ASN A 55 -3.79 10.65 5.30
N GLN A 56 -4.81 11.50 5.18
CA GLN A 56 -4.70 12.77 4.44
C GLN A 56 -3.63 13.72 5.00
N ASN A 57 -3.25 13.53 6.26
CA ASN A 57 -2.17 14.26 6.93
C ASN A 57 -0.76 13.69 6.63
N GLY A 58 -0.66 12.68 5.77
CA GLY A 58 0.60 12.01 5.41
C GLY A 58 1.12 11.01 6.46
N GLN A 59 0.44 10.85 7.60
CA GLN A 59 0.83 9.88 8.62
C GLN A 59 0.32 8.48 8.28
N ILE A 60 1.07 7.45 8.67
CA ILE A 60 0.63 6.06 8.52
C ILE A 60 -0.57 5.82 9.45
N GLY A 61 -1.73 5.54 8.88
CA GLY A 61 -2.93 5.19 9.61
C GLY A 61 -3.02 3.70 9.88
N SER A 62 -2.77 2.90 8.85
CA SER A 62 -2.87 1.44 8.91
C SER A 62 -1.77 0.79 8.07
N LYS A 63 -1.39 -0.44 8.43
CA LYS A 63 -0.53 -1.29 7.60
C LYS A 63 -1.08 -2.71 7.55
N ASN A 64 -1.10 -3.31 6.37
CA ASN A 64 -1.51 -4.68 6.16
C ASN A 64 -0.35 -5.44 5.50
N SER A 65 0.14 -6.50 6.14
CA SER A 65 1.17 -7.34 5.53
C SER A 65 0.52 -8.49 4.76
N TYR A 66 0.81 -8.59 3.46
CA TYR A 66 0.39 -9.71 2.60
C TYR A 66 1.56 -10.59 2.17
N GLY A 67 2.77 -10.24 2.59
CA GLY A 67 3.94 -11.09 2.50
C GLY A 67 3.71 -12.38 3.25
N ASN A 68 4.08 -13.48 2.60
CA ASN A 68 4.03 -14.82 3.14
C ASN A 68 5.00 -14.89 4.33
N ASP A 69 4.56 -14.44 5.50
CA ASP A 69 5.21 -14.70 6.78
C ASP A 69 4.83 -16.15 7.10
N PRO A 70 5.71 -17.15 6.87
CA PRO A 70 5.51 -18.44 7.50
C PRO A 70 5.61 -18.17 9.01
N ARG A 71 4.47 -17.95 9.65
CA ARG A 71 4.31 -18.10 11.10
C ARG A 71 4.53 -19.56 11.43
N ASN A 72 5.78 -20.01 11.32
CA ASN A 72 6.27 -21.23 11.93
C ASN A 72 6.60 -20.83 13.37
N VAL A 73 5.57 -20.64 14.18
CA VAL A 73 5.67 -20.65 15.63
C VAL A 73 5.45 -22.10 16.05
N PRO A 74 6.50 -22.87 16.37
CA PRO A 74 6.32 -24.10 17.11
C PRO A 74 5.83 -23.71 18.50
N GLY A 75 4.62 -24.13 18.84
CA GLY A 75 4.14 -24.14 20.22
C GLY A 75 4.74 -25.29 21.00
#